data_AF-A0A6I3LR11-F1
#
_entry.id   AF-A0A6I3LR11-F1
#
_cell.length_a   1.000
_cell.length_b   1.000
_cell.length_c   1.000
_cell.angle_alpha   90.00
_cell.angle_beta   90.00
_cell.angle_gamma   90.00
#
_symmetry.space_group_name_H-M   'P 1'
#
loop_
_entity.id
_entity.type
_entity.pdbx_description
1 polymer ?
#
loop_
_entity_poly.entity_id
_entity_poly.type
_entity_poly.pdbx_seq_one_letter_code
_entity_poly.pdbx_strand_id
1 'polypeptide(L)'
;MDYNTNELFYYLNQSLPNNVTYTELSNLCLTLFCTCSILPERFETAIIDKDKLAIIFSKIAKEKNIVSYPSTASFYGASFHNTSSEGHWLEIMASVLKLAREPNIAEAKNLLV
;
A
#
# COMPACT_ATOMS: atom_id res chain seq x y z
N MET A 1 -14.29 7.75 -3.64
CA MET A 1 -13.24 7.29 -4.57
C MET A 1 -13.81 7.30 -5.98
N ASP A 2 -13.05 7.83 -6.95
CA ASP A 2 -13.43 7.79 -8.37
C ASP A 2 -13.40 6.35 -8.92
N TYR A 3 -13.83 6.16 -10.17
CA TYR A 3 -13.93 4.84 -10.80
C TYR A 3 -12.58 4.09 -10.79
N ASN A 4 -11.51 4.73 -11.28
CA ASN A 4 -10.19 4.12 -11.36
C ASN A 4 -9.64 3.73 -9.99
N THR A 5 -9.87 4.56 -8.98
CA THR A 5 -9.44 4.30 -7.60
C THR A 5 -10.20 3.11 -7.01
N ASN A 6 -11.50 2.99 -7.28
CA ASN A 6 -12.29 1.84 -6.86
C ASN A 6 -11.84 0.56 -7.56
N GLU A 7 -11.60 0.62 -8.87
CA GLU A 7 -11.15 -0.54 -9.65
C GLU A 7 -9.80 -1.07 -9.15
N LEU A 8 -8.84 -0.17 -8.90
CA LEU A 8 -7.55 -0.54 -8.32
C LEU A 8 -7.70 -1.14 -6.93
N PHE A 9 -8.54 -0.55 -6.08
CA PHE A 9 -8.86 -1.11 -4.77
C PHE A 9 -9.39 -2.55 -4.87
N TYR A 10 -10.38 -2.79 -5.73
CA TYR A 10 -10.96 -4.12 -5.90
C TYR A 10 -9.93 -5.12 -6.40
N TYR A 11 -9.13 -4.73 -7.40
CA TYR A 11 -8.07 -5.58 -7.93
C TYR A 11 -7.06 -5.96 -6.84
N LEU A 12 -6.49 -4.98 -6.14
CA LEU A 12 -5.50 -5.24 -5.10
C LEU A 12 -6.08 -6.10 -3.97
N ASN A 13 -7.29 -5.79 -3.52
CA ASN A 13 -7.92 -6.53 -2.43
C ASN A 13 -8.22 -8.00 -2.80
N GLN A 14 -8.53 -8.27 -4.07
CA GLN A 14 -8.75 -9.63 -4.58
C GLN A 14 -7.45 -10.40 -4.80
N SER A 15 -6.41 -9.77 -5.35
CA SER A 15 -5.11 -10.42 -5.57
C SER A 15 -4.36 -10.71 -4.27
N LEU A 16 -4.51 -9.86 -3.25
CA LEU A 16 -3.82 -10.02 -1.98
C LEU A 16 -4.31 -11.24 -1.18
N PRO A 17 -3.41 -12.08 -0.65
CA PRO A 17 -3.80 -13.21 0.18
C PRO A 17 -4.46 -12.74 1.49
N ASN A 18 -5.36 -13.56 2.05
CA ASN A 18 -6.09 -13.21 3.26
C ASN A 18 -5.20 -13.08 4.51
N ASN A 19 -4.03 -13.73 4.50
CA ASN A 19 -3.04 -13.69 5.57
C ASN A 19 -1.88 -12.72 5.26
N VAL A 20 -2.06 -11.77 4.34
CA VAL A 20 -1.05 -10.75 4.03
C VAL A 20 -0.62 -10.05 5.32
N THR A 21 0.69 -9.94 5.51
CA THR A 21 1.29 -9.30 6.66
C THR A 21 1.36 -7.78 6.49
N TYR A 22 1.53 -7.06 7.60
CA TYR A 22 1.75 -5.62 7.56
C TYR A 22 2.97 -5.23 6.72
N THR A 23 4.07 -5.98 6.83
CA THR A 23 5.32 -5.70 6.12
C THR A 23 5.15 -5.88 4.61
N GLU A 24 4.51 -6.97 4.18
CA GLU A 24 4.18 -7.21 2.77
C GLU A 24 3.29 -6.11 2.19
N LEU A 25 2.24 -5.73 2.94
CA LEU A 25 1.34 -4.67 2.51
C LEU A 25 2.02 -3.30 2.44
N SER A 26 2.92 -3.01 3.39
CA SER A 26 3.73 -1.77 3.40
C SER A 26 4.72 -1.72 2.24
N ASN A 27 5.36 -2.85 1.94
CA ASN A 27 6.24 -2.99 0.78
C ASN A 27 5.49 -2.78 -0.54
N LEU A 28 4.28 -3.32 -0.66
CA LEU A 28 3.42 -3.10 -1.82
C LEU A 28 3.00 -1.63 -1.96
N CYS A 29 2.60 -0.98 -0.85
CA CYS A 29 2.25 0.43 -0.84
C CYS A 29 3.41 1.31 -1.33
N LEU A 30 4.61 1.09 -0.78
CA LEU A 30 5.84 1.76 -1.22
C LEU A 30 6.16 1.49 -2.70
N THR A 31 6.01 0.25 -3.14
CA THR A 31 6.28 -0.12 -4.53
C THR A 31 5.36 0.66 -5.47
N LEU A 32 4.06 0.68 -5.20
CA LEU A 32 3.08 1.36 -6.05
C LEU A 32 3.22 2.89 -6.02
N PHE A 33 3.73 3.46 -4.94
CA PHE A 33 4.09 4.87 -4.89
C PHE A 33 5.31 5.19 -5.77
N CYS A 34 6.30 4.30 -5.81
CA CYS A 34 7.50 4.49 -6.62
C CYS A 34 7.30 4.12 -8.09
N THR A 35 6.51 3.08 -8.39
CA THR A 35 6.30 2.58 -9.74
C THR A 35 4.98 1.81 -9.86
N CYS A 36 4.27 2.01 -10.97
CA CYS A 36 3.09 1.23 -11.33
C CYS A 36 3.42 0.03 -12.23
N SER A 37 4.70 -0.24 -12.54
CA SER A 37 5.12 -1.29 -13.49
C SER A 37 4.80 -2.73 -13.08
N ILE A 38 4.37 -2.95 -11.83
CA ILE A 38 3.92 -4.26 -11.35
C ILE A 38 2.40 -4.46 -11.52
N LEU A 39 1.66 -3.42 -11.91
CA LEU A 39 0.23 -3.50 -12.16
C LEU A 39 -0.05 -3.94 -13.60
N PRO A 40 -1.21 -4.57 -13.86
CA PRO A 40 -1.68 -4.84 -15.21
C PRO A 40 -1.80 -3.58 -16.08
N GLU A 41 -1.60 -3.71 -17.40
CA GLU A 41 -1.62 -2.61 -18.38
C GLU A 41 -2.87 -1.71 -18.31
N ARG A 42 -4.04 -2.28 -17.94
CA ARG A 42 -5.28 -1.51 -17.76
C ARG A 42 -5.18 -0.36 -16.76
N PHE A 43 -4.20 -0.40 -15.84
CA PHE A 43 -3.95 0.66 -14.85
C PHE A 43 -2.88 1.67 -15.27
N GLU A 44 -2.20 1.50 -16.42
CA GLU A 44 -1.14 2.42 -16.87
C GLU A 44 -1.62 3.86 -17.05
N THR A 45 -2.88 4.02 -17.46
CA THR A 45 -3.49 5.35 -17.68
C THR A 45 -4.17 5.90 -16.43
N ALA A 46 -4.25 5.13 -15.35
CA ALA A 46 -4.88 5.57 -14.13
C ALA A 46 -4.00 6.60 -13.40
N ILE A 47 -4.57 7.78 -13.14
CA ILE A 47 -3.92 8.77 -12.27
C ILE A 47 -4.02 8.27 -10.82
N ILE A 48 -2.94 7.63 -10.37
CA ILE A 48 -2.76 7.11 -9.02
C ILE A 48 -1.79 8.04 -8.29
N ASP A 49 -2.33 8.92 -7.45
CA ASP A 49 -1.53 9.77 -6.57
C ASP A 49 -1.41 9.16 -5.16
N LYS A 50 -0.57 9.77 -4.33
CA LYS A 50 -0.34 9.34 -2.95
C LYS A 50 -1.62 9.33 -2.10
N ASP A 51 -2.53 10.29 -2.31
CA ASP A 51 -3.70 10.42 -1.44
C ASP A 51 -4.69 9.30 -1.77
N LYS A 52 -4.86 8.98 -3.07
CA LYS A 52 -5.60 7.81 -3.53
C LYS A 52 -4.99 6.51 -3.02
N LEU A 53 -3.67 6.34 -3.09
CA LEU A 53 -3.00 5.16 -2.52
C LEU A 53 -3.25 5.05 -1.01
N ALA A 54 -3.12 6.14 -0.27
CA ALA A 54 -3.35 6.14 1.17
C ALA A 54 -4.79 5.70 1.53
N ILE A 55 -5.78 6.17 0.78
CA ILE A 55 -7.18 5.75 0.93
C ILE A 55 -7.32 4.26 0.64
N ILE A 56 -6.79 3.79 -0.50
CA ILE A 56 -6.87 2.37 -0.91
C ILE A 56 -6.28 1.47 0.17
N PHE A 57 -5.06 1.76 0.61
CA PHE A 57 -4.36 0.92 1.58
C PHE A 57 -4.98 0.99 2.98
N SER A 58 -5.54 2.13 3.38
CA SER A 58 -6.29 2.21 4.65
C SER A 58 -7.51 1.29 4.66
N LYS A 59 -8.19 1.17 3.51
CA LYS A 59 -9.33 0.26 3.34
C LYS A 59 -8.91 -1.20 3.29
N ILE A 60 -7.88 -1.53 2.50
CA ILE A 60 -7.34 -2.90 2.42
C ILE A 60 -6.88 -3.37 3.79
N ALA A 61 -6.18 -2.53 4.54
CA ALA A 61 -5.71 -2.86 5.89
C ALA A 61 -6.86 -3.23 6.83
N LYS A 62 -7.97 -2.51 6.73
CA LYS A 62 -9.20 -2.82 7.48
C LYS A 62 -9.81 -4.14 7.03
N GLU A 63 -9.93 -4.39 5.72
CA GLU A 63 -10.55 -5.61 5.20
C GLU A 63 -9.71 -6.87 5.42
N LYS A 64 -8.39 -6.75 5.38
CA LYS A 64 -7.43 -7.83 5.65
C LYS A 64 -7.10 -7.97 7.14
N ASN A 65 -7.78 -7.22 8.03
CA ASN A 65 -7.59 -7.25 9.49
C ASN A 65 -6.13 -7.04 9.92
N ILE A 66 -5.43 -6.13 9.25
CA ILE A 66 -4.07 -5.75 9.63
C ILE A 66 -4.10 -5.14 11.03
N VAL A 67 -3.13 -5.54 11.85
CA VAL A 67 -2.97 -5.02 13.22
C VAL A 67 -2.95 -3.49 13.20
N SER A 68 -3.72 -2.85 14.07
CA SER A 68 -3.89 -1.38 14.07
C SER A 68 -2.61 -0.61 14.35
N TYR A 69 -1.74 -1.12 15.23
CA TYR A 69 -0.46 -0.51 15.61
C TYR A 69 0.64 -1.58 15.65
N PRO A 70 1.14 -2.02 14.49
CA PRO A 70 2.19 -3.03 14.44
C PRO A 70 3.51 -2.45 14.94
N SER A 71 4.27 -3.22 15.71
CA SER A 71 5.57 -2.79 16.27
C SER A 71 6.57 -2.40 15.16
N THR A 72 6.47 -3.05 14.00
CA THR A 72 7.27 -2.78 12.81
C THR A 72 6.91 -1.47 12.10
N ALA A 73 5.81 -0.79 12.46
CA ALA A 73 5.48 0.53 11.87
C ALA A 73 6.56 1.59 12.12
N SER A 74 7.33 1.44 13.20
CA SER A 74 8.44 2.35 13.54
C SER A 74 9.55 2.33 12.48
N PHE A 75 9.72 1.21 11.78
CA PHE A 75 10.68 1.08 10.68
C PHE A 75 10.41 2.08 9.55
N TYR A 76 9.13 2.40 9.33
CA TYR A 76 8.66 3.34 8.31
C TYR A 76 8.34 4.73 8.87
N GLY A 77 8.50 4.96 10.18
CA GLY A 77 8.09 6.22 10.83
C GLY A 77 6.57 6.40 10.98
N ALA A 78 5.77 5.33 10.82
CA ALA A 78 4.30 5.39 10.77
C ALA A 78 3.60 5.01 12.10
N SER A 79 4.33 4.91 13.21
CA SER A 79 3.82 4.38 14.49
C SER A 79 2.69 5.20 15.14
N PHE A 80 2.53 6.46 14.77
CA PHE A 80 1.57 7.37 15.41
C PHE A 80 0.16 7.32 14.80
N HIS A 81 -0.03 6.56 13.73
CA HIS A 81 -1.30 6.42 13.05
C HIS A 81 -1.77 4.96 13.03
N ASN A 82 -3.08 4.76 13.15
CA ASN A 82 -3.71 3.45 12.98
C ASN A 82 -3.57 2.99 11.52
N THR A 83 -3.31 1.71 11.26
CA THR A 83 -3.22 1.16 9.89
C THR A 83 -4.50 1.30 9.06
N SER A 84 -5.67 1.51 9.67
CA SER A 84 -6.91 1.85 8.98
C SER A 84 -7.08 3.36 8.69
N SER A 85 -6.05 4.18 8.96
CA SER A 85 -6.03 5.62 8.70
C SER A 85 -5.15 5.95 7.49
N GLU A 86 -5.59 6.87 6.65
CA GLU A 86 -4.84 7.37 5.49
C GLU A 86 -3.46 7.91 5.91
N GLY A 87 -3.40 8.67 7.01
CA GLY A 87 -2.15 9.22 7.55
C GLY A 87 -1.05 8.17 7.81
N HIS A 88 -1.43 6.93 8.13
CA HIS A 88 -0.45 5.85 8.30
C HIS A 88 0.27 5.56 6.98
N TRP A 89 -0.50 5.38 5.90
CA TRP A 89 0.03 5.03 4.59
C TRP A 89 0.75 6.20 3.92
N LEU A 90 0.34 7.44 4.21
CA LEU A 90 1.11 8.63 3.83
C LEU A 90 2.52 8.62 4.45
N GLU A 91 2.65 8.24 5.74
CA GLU A 91 3.96 8.11 6.37
C GLU A 91 4.77 6.93 5.80
N ILE A 92 4.11 5.79 5.52
CA ILE A 92 4.74 4.66 4.81
C ILE A 92 5.36 5.15 3.50
N MET A 93 4.59 5.83 2.63
CA MET A 93 5.12 6.35 1.37
C MET A 93 6.22 7.39 1.58
N ALA A 94 6.06 8.30 2.54
CA ALA A 94 7.05 9.32 2.84
C ALA A 94 8.39 8.74 3.34
N SER A 95 8.39 7.51 3.87
CA SER A 95 9.59 6.84 4.37
C SER A 95 10.66 6.60 3.29
N VAL A 96 10.28 6.50 2.01
CA VAL A 96 11.26 6.41 0.91
C VAL A 96 12.14 7.66 0.83
N LEU A 97 11.55 8.84 1.09
CA LEU A 97 12.26 10.13 1.05
C LEU A 97 12.91 10.46 2.40
N LYS A 98 12.19 10.23 3.50
CA LYS A 98 12.62 10.62 4.85
C LYS A 98 13.68 9.70 5.44
N LEU A 99 13.59 8.40 5.12
CA LEU A 99 14.34 7.32 5.79
C LEU A 99 15.09 6.42 4.79
N ALA A 100 15.11 6.77 3.50
CA ALA A 100 15.69 5.98 2.41
C ALA A 100 15.19 4.52 2.41
N ARG A 101 13.89 4.31 2.67
CA ARG A 101 13.26 2.97 2.60
C ARG A 101 12.92 2.61 1.16
N GLU A 102 13.77 1.82 0.54
CA GLU A 102 13.53 1.31 -0.81
C GLU A 102 12.56 0.11 -0.77
N PRO A 103 11.58 0.07 -1.69
CA PRO A 103 10.70 -1.09 -1.82
C PRO A 103 11.43 -2.28 -2.45
N ASN A 104 11.10 -3.49 -1.99
CA ASN A 104 11.42 -4.73 -2.67
C ASN A 104 10.38 -5.00 -3.77
N ILE A 105 10.67 -4.53 -4.98
CA ILE A 105 9.75 -4.62 -6.13
C ILE A 105 9.43 -6.08 -6.49
N ALA A 106 10.41 -6.99 -6.41
CA ALA A 106 10.20 -8.40 -6.74
C ALA A 106 9.22 -9.09 -5.79
N GLU A 107 9.35 -8.81 -4.49
CA GLU A 107 8.42 -9.32 -3.47
C GLU A 107 7.01 -8.73 -3.64
N ALA A 108 6.91 -7.42 -3.91
CA ALA A 108 5.62 -6.78 -4.18
C ALA A 108 4.92 -7.38 -5.41
N LYS A 109 5.69 -7.68 -6.47
CA LYS A 109 5.16 -8.33 -7.67
C LYS A 109 4.61 -9.74 -7.38
N ASN A 110 5.29 -10.51 -6.53
CA ASN A 110 4.85 -11.86 -6.18
C ASN A 110 3.56 -11.89 -5.35
N LEU A 111 3.19 -10.78 -4.70
CA LEU A 111 1.91 -10.64 -3.98
C LEU A 111 0.71 -10.44 -4.91
N LEU A 112 0.95 -9.99 -6.14
CA LEU A 112 -0.09 -9.73 -7.13
C LEU A 112 -0.14 -10.91 -8.10
N VAL A 113 -0.93 -11.93 -7.74
CA VAL A 113 -1.26 -13.08 -8.60
C VAL A 113 -2.47 -12.76 -9.48
#